data_AF-A0A8S2VN18-F1
#
_entry.id   AF-A0A8S2VN18-F1
#
_cell.length_a   1.000
_cell.length_b   1.000
_cell.length_c   1.000
_cell.angle_alpha   90.00
_cell.angle_beta   90.00
_cell.angle_gamma   90.00
#
_symmetry.space_group_name_H-M   'P 1'
#
loop_
_entity.id
_entity.type
_entity.pdbx_description
1 polymer ?
#
loop_
_entity_poly.entity_id
_entity_poly.type
_entity_poly.pdbx_seq_one_letter_code
_entity_poly.pdbx_strand_id
1 'polypeptide(L)'
;MISFLISTAQNGSMFYKGCHISEILSVLCKLFVNDDILKKCLNDNHGFLDCLYQLLIQYATISSDSTRIYQMLTDETLLGVVNLLWSISFHEPYHENLKSNVNLMQTLSNIATSSSLYTSRHFRAVPHDVSTLKQAAEGILWNLRRSHLTVPKEKLEEKSHIMISYSHCDSTFCRELVDNLSQHIPVWVDYKQQRLGTIHSDDLWEEIAGAMETATTIVVIVSKDYYDSKSCRQELSYGCDTLKKRIVPIYAPNQKYKASGWLGIRIAGQKYVHFGRNTFTNALGELMSILTLEKNLIAVEKSSDTVLSTETKVEGKRLKTWATKDIRKWFLDNHIQNDLTTLLSDRFHTGTALITYARHLKQFYQREYLQMSTNYYKKFNGKRLQTLDYITFVDALWRLREEYDPESKTEDISDRHNSNSVVCVINSGSEETIFL
;
A
#
# COMPACT_ATOMS: atom_id res chain seq x y z
N MET A 1 -7.32 -1.17 -38.89
CA MET A 1 -7.15 0.27 -38.61
C MET A 1 -5.94 0.53 -37.70
N ILE A 2 -5.75 -0.22 -36.61
CA ILE A 2 -4.54 -0.15 -35.76
C ILE A 2 -3.26 -0.59 -36.49
N SER A 3 -3.32 -1.64 -37.32
CA SER A 3 -2.18 -2.07 -38.16
C SER A 3 -1.66 -0.96 -39.09
N PHE A 4 -2.56 -0.08 -39.56
CA PHE A 4 -2.24 1.07 -40.41
C PHE A 4 -1.60 2.24 -39.62
N LEU A 5 -1.94 2.42 -38.34
CA LEU A 5 -1.37 3.48 -37.48
C LEU A 5 0.05 3.18 -36.98
N ILE A 6 0.47 1.91 -36.98
CA ILE A 6 1.78 1.50 -36.48
C ILE A 6 2.82 1.50 -37.62
N SER A 7 2.36 1.27 -38.85
CA SER A 7 3.18 1.32 -40.06
C SER A 7 3.31 2.74 -40.65
N THR A 8 2.54 3.73 -40.17
CA THR A 8 2.69 5.15 -40.60
C THR A 8 4.03 5.77 -40.21
N ALA A 9 4.73 5.20 -39.23
CA ALA A 9 6.09 5.60 -38.89
C ALA A 9 7.15 5.06 -39.88
N GLN A 10 6.79 4.12 -40.76
CA GLN A 10 7.68 3.56 -41.78
C GLN A 10 7.69 4.45 -43.04
N ASN A 11 8.87 4.73 -43.58
CA ASN A 11 9.02 5.37 -44.87
C ASN A 11 8.74 4.38 -46.03
N GLY A 12 8.75 4.88 -47.28
CA GLY A 12 8.55 4.05 -48.47
C GLY A 12 9.57 2.93 -48.69
N SER A 13 10.63 2.85 -47.88
CA SER A 13 11.63 1.78 -47.85
C SER A 13 11.54 0.90 -46.58
N MET A 14 10.41 0.94 -45.86
CA MET A 14 10.11 0.18 -44.64
C MET A 14 11.00 0.49 -43.42
N PHE A 15 11.69 1.64 -43.40
CA PHE A 15 12.44 2.11 -42.23
C PHE A 15 11.59 3.04 -41.37
N TYR A 16 11.57 2.82 -40.06
CA TYR A 16 10.92 3.71 -39.10
C TYR A 16 11.67 5.06 -39.02
N LYS A 17 11.02 6.17 -39.34
CA LYS A 17 11.56 7.55 -39.17
C LYS A 17 11.15 8.21 -37.84
N GLY A 18 10.29 7.55 -37.04
CA GLY A 18 9.86 7.98 -35.70
C GLY A 18 9.95 6.84 -34.68
N CYS A 19 9.64 7.13 -33.41
CA CYS A 19 9.65 6.14 -32.34
C CYS A 19 8.63 5.03 -32.59
N HIS A 20 9.05 3.78 -32.41
CA HIS A 20 8.13 2.64 -32.42
C HIS A 20 7.21 2.69 -31.18
N ILE A 21 5.99 2.15 -31.27
CA ILE A 21 5.03 2.20 -30.16
C ILE A 21 5.57 1.54 -28.88
N SER A 22 6.45 0.54 -28.99
CA SER A 22 7.11 -0.10 -27.84
C SER A 22 7.96 0.87 -27.01
N GLU A 23 8.56 1.90 -27.63
CA GLU A 23 9.33 2.92 -26.92
C GLU A 23 8.41 3.82 -26.09
N ILE A 24 7.27 4.23 -26.66
CA ILE A 24 6.26 5.04 -25.99
C ILE A 24 5.67 4.27 -24.81
N LEU A 25 5.31 3.00 -25.01
CA LEU A 25 4.78 2.12 -23.98
C LEU A 25 5.79 1.92 -22.84
N SER A 26 7.09 1.80 -23.15
CA SER A 26 8.16 1.70 -22.14
C SER A 26 8.26 2.96 -21.28
N VAL A 27 8.09 4.14 -21.86
CA VAL A 27 8.04 5.41 -21.12
C VAL A 27 6.79 5.46 -20.24
N LEU A 28 5.62 5.09 -20.77
CA LEU A 28 4.38 5.04 -20.00
C LEU A 28 4.49 4.06 -18.83
N CYS A 29 5.13 2.90 -19.01
CA CYS A 29 5.37 1.94 -17.93
C CYS A 29 6.12 2.56 -16.75
N LYS A 30 7.08 3.46 -17.01
CA LYS A 30 7.80 4.20 -15.96
C LYS A 30 6.94 5.29 -15.32
N LEU A 31 6.16 6.02 -16.11
CA LEU A 31 5.32 7.10 -15.61
C LEU A 31 4.16 6.58 -14.75
N PHE A 32 3.58 5.44 -15.14
CA PHE A 32 2.41 4.83 -14.50
C PHE A 32 2.73 4.07 -13.21
N VAL A 33 3.98 4.09 -12.77
CA VAL A 33 4.32 3.78 -11.36
C VAL A 33 3.73 4.86 -10.43
N ASN A 34 3.63 6.11 -10.90
CA ASN A 34 2.98 7.17 -10.17
C ASN A 34 1.46 7.13 -10.41
N ASP A 35 0.73 6.77 -9.36
CA ASP A 35 -0.73 6.62 -9.37
C ASP A 35 -1.47 7.91 -9.80
N ASP A 36 -0.95 9.10 -9.50
CA ASP A 36 -1.59 10.38 -9.86
C ASP A 36 -1.47 10.65 -11.37
N ILE A 37 -0.30 10.34 -11.95
CA ILE A 37 -0.08 10.45 -13.40
C ILE A 37 -0.97 9.44 -14.13
N LEU A 38 -1.03 8.19 -13.66
CA LEU A 38 -1.88 7.15 -14.23
C LEU A 38 -3.35 7.59 -14.22
N LYS A 39 -3.88 7.99 -13.05
CA LYS A 39 -5.29 8.39 -12.91
C LYS A 39 -5.62 9.58 -13.79
N LYS A 40 -4.75 10.60 -13.82
CA LYS A 40 -4.93 11.76 -14.69
C LYS A 40 -4.98 11.34 -16.17
N CYS A 41 -4.05 10.51 -16.61
CA CYS A 41 -4.00 10.04 -17.99
C CYS A 41 -5.26 9.28 -18.40
N LEU A 42 -5.75 8.37 -17.53
CA LEU A 42 -6.97 7.59 -17.79
C LEU A 42 -8.24 8.44 -17.76
N ASN A 43 -8.30 9.44 -16.87
CA ASN A 43 -9.46 10.34 -16.79
C ASN A 43 -9.53 11.29 -17.98
N ASP A 44 -8.39 11.81 -18.43
CA ASP A 44 -8.32 12.76 -19.54
C ASP A 44 -8.50 12.07 -20.92
N ASN A 45 -8.31 10.75 -21.01
CA ASN A 45 -8.34 10.00 -22.26
C ASN A 45 -9.26 8.76 -22.18
N HIS A 46 -10.57 8.98 -22.31
CA HIS A 46 -11.59 7.92 -22.15
C HIS A 46 -11.43 6.68 -23.05
N GLY A 47 -10.78 6.79 -24.22
CA GLY A 47 -10.53 5.67 -25.13
C GLY A 47 -9.20 4.93 -24.92
N PHE A 48 -8.33 5.42 -24.03
CA PHE A 48 -6.97 4.88 -23.88
C PHE A 48 -6.98 3.41 -23.43
N LEU A 49 -7.85 3.07 -22.49
CA LEU A 49 -7.96 1.72 -21.96
C LEU A 49 -8.43 0.72 -23.03
N ASP A 50 -9.40 1.10 -23.86
CA ASP A 50 -9.86 0.29 -24.99
C ASP A 50 -8.75 0.07 -26.03
N CYS A 51 -7.92 1.10 -26.29
CA CYS A 51 -6.75 0.96 -27.15
C CYS A 51 -5.75 -0.07 -26.60
N LEU A 52 -5.49 -0.09 -25.28
CA LEU A 52 -4.61 -1.09 -24.67
C LEU A 52 -5.18 -2.50 -24.84
N TYR A 53 -6.49 -2.69 -24.71
CA TYR A 53 -7.13 -4.00 -24.92
C TYR A 53 -6.97 -4.49 -26.35
N GLN A 54 -7.24 -3.60 -27.32
CA GLN A 54 -7.10 -3.92 -28.74
C GLN A 54 -5.66 -4.25 -29.11
N LEU A 55 -4.69 -3.49 -28.59
CA LEU A 55 -3.26 -3.78 -28.78
C LEU A 55 -2.89 -5.14 -28.18
N LEU A 56 -3.31 -5.43 -26.94
CA LEU A 56 -3.01 -6.72 -26.32
C LEU A 56 -3.53 -7.88 -27.17
N ILE A 57 -4.81 -7.87 -27.52
CA ILE A 57 -5.47 -8.95 -28.27
C ILE A 57 -4.78 -9.13 -29.63
N GLN A 58 -4.55 -8.04 -30.36
CA GLN A 58 -3.92 -8.09 -31.68
C GLN A 58 -2.50 -8.69 -31.60
N TYR A 59 -1.67 -8.20 -30.68
CA TYR A 59 -0.27 -8.61 -30.58
C TYR A 59 -0.10 -10.00 -29.94
N ALA A 60 -1.00 -10.42 -29.05
CA ALA A 60 -1.02 -11.76 -28.51
C ALA A 60 -1.40 -12.79 -29.59
N THR A 61 -2.42 -12.52 -30.43
CA THR A 61 -2.79 -13.42 -31.54
C THR A 61 -1.65 -13.60 -32.53
N ILE A 62 -0.95 -12.51 -32.89
CA ILE A 62 0.25 -12.58 -33.74
C ILE A 62 1.33 -13.46 -33.10
N SER A 63 1.43 -13.45 -31.76
CA SER A 63 2.49 -14.18 -31.04
C SER A 63 2.24 -15.67 -30.87
N SER A 64 0.99 -16.12 -30.92
CA SER A 64 0.61 -17.54 -30.81
C SER A 64 0.82 -18.37 -32.09
N ASP A 65 1.24 -17.75 -33.20
CA ASP A 65 1.50 -18.46 -34.46
C ASP A 65 2.85 -19.22 -34.37
N SER A 66 2.77 -20.55 -34.38
CA SER A 66 3.90 -21.47 -34.27
C SER A 66 4.89 -21.41 -35.45
N THR A 67 4.54 -20.67 -36.52
CA THR A 67 5.41 -20.43 -37.69
C THR A 67 6.18 -19.10 -37.61
N ARG A 68 6.02 -18.35 -36.52
CA ARG A 68 6.49 -16.97 -36.41
C ARG A 68 8.02 -16.87 -36.35
N ILE A 69 8.56 -16.06 -37.27
CA ILE A 69 9.90 -15.48 -37.16
C ILE A 69 9.86 -14.46 -36.01
N TYR A 70 10.77 -14.59 -35.03
CA TYR A 70 10.91 -13.66 -33.91
C TYR A 70 10.89 -12.20 -34.37
N GLN A 71 9.90 -11.43 -33.89
CA GLN A 71 9.76 -10.00 -34.18
C GLN A 71 9.86 -9.22 -32.88
N MET A 72 11.08 -8.83 -32.58
CA MET A 72 11.49 -8.11 -31.37
C MET A 72 10.55 -6.96 -30.96
N LEU A 73 10.20 -6.07 -31.89
CA LEU A 73 9.36 -4.89 -31.62
C LEU A 73 7.92 -5.24 -31.23
N THR A 74 7.38 -6.33 -31.78
CA THR A 74 6.04 -6.84 -31.48
C THR A 74 6.02 -7.41 -30.05
N ASP A 75 7.08 -8.10 -29.65
CA ASP A 75 7.20 -8.67 -28.30
C ASP A 75 7.42 -7.57 -27.25
N GLU A 76 8.20 -6.53 -27.55
CA GLU A 76 8.34 -5.35 -26.68
C GLU A 76 7.03 -4.59 -26.52
N THR A 77 6.23 -4.49 -27.59
CA THR A 77 4.90 -3.87 -27.55
C THR A 77 3.97 -4.66 -26.63
N LEU A 78 3.93 -5.98 -26.80
CA LEU A 78 3.14 -6.87 -25.95
C LEU A 78 3.55 -6.75 -24.48
N LEU A 79 4.86 -6.75 -24.21
CA LEU A 79 5.42 -6.59 -22.87
C LEU A 79 4.99 -5.27 -22.22
N GLY A 80 5.10 -4.16 -22.96
CA GLY A 80 4.71 -2.84 -22.50
C GLY A 80 3.22 -2.76 -22.20
N VAL A 81 2.35 -3.28 -23.08
CA VAL A 81 0.89 -3.27 -22.89
C VAL A 81 0.48 -4.06 -21.66
N VAL A 82 0.95 -5.31 -21.50
CA VAL A 82 0.60 -6.13 -20.32
C VAL A 82 1.10 -5.45 -19.04
N ASN A 83 2.31 -4.90 -19.04
CA ASN A 83 2.83 -4.20 -17.87
C ASN A 83 2.05 -2.92 -17.53
N LEU A 84 1.53 -2.19 -18.52
CA LEU A 84 0.62 -1.05 -18.27
C LEU A 84 -0.70 -1.52 -17.68
N LEU A 85 -1.29 -2.58 -18.24
CA LEU A 85 -2.52 -3.17 -17.71
C LEU A 85 -2.32 -3.66 -16.27
N TRP A 86 -1.13 -4.13 -15.90
CA TRP A 86 -0.81 -4.47 -14.52
C TRP A 86 -0.76 -3.25 -13.60
N SER A 87 -0.18 -2.13 -14.04
CA SER A 87 -0.28 -0.87 -13.28
C SER A 87 -1.74 -0.48 -13.04
N ILE A 88 -2.58 -0.59 -14.07
CA ILE A 88 -4.00 -0.22 -14.00
C ILE A 88 -4.76 -1.17 -13.06
N SER A 89 -4.42 -2.46 -13.05
CA SER A 89 -5.11 -3.45 -12.21
C SER A 89 -4.88 -3.28 -10.72
N PHE A 90 -3.91 -2.47 -10.27
CA PHE A 90 -3.80 -2.09 -8.85
C PHE A 90 -4.92 -1.16 -8.37
N HIS A 91 -5.74 -0.63 -9.28
CA HIS A 91 -6.77 0.35 -8.97
C HIS A 91 -8.17 -0.27 -9.15
N GLU A 92 -8.86 -0.45 -8.03
CA GLU A 92 -10.22 -1.01 -7.96
C GLU A 92 -11.24 -0.39 -8.93
N PRO A 93 -11.26 0.94 -9.18
CA PRO A 93 -12.23 1.54 -10.10
C PRO A 93 -12.19 0.99 -11.53
N TYR A 94 -11.09 0.39 -11.97
CA TYR A 94 -10.95 -0.16 -13.32
C TYR A 94 -11.18 -1.67 -13.39
N HIS A 95 -11.42 -2.34 -12.25
CA HIS A 95 -11.54 -3.80 -12.20
C HIS A 95 -12.73 -4.33 -12.99
N GLU A 96 -13.90 -3.69 -12.88
CA GLU A 96 -15.10 -4.12 -13.61
C GLU A 96 -14.92 -3.97 -15.12
N ASN A 97 -14.31 -2.87 -15.58
CA ASN A 97 -13.98 -2.64 -16.99
C ASN A 97 -12.98 -3.68 -17.55
N LEU A 98 -12.02 -4.12 -16.72
CA LEU A 98 -11.08 -5.18 -17.09
C LEU A 98 -11.77 -6.54 -17.18
N LYS A 99 -12.60 -6.88 -16.19
CA LYS A 99 -13.33 -8.15 -16.11
C LYS A 99 -14.40 -8.31 -17.18
N SER A 100 -15.07 -7.23 -17.56
CA SER A 100 -16.17 -7.26 -18.53
C SER A 100 -15.70 -7.66 -19.94
N ASN A 101 -14.40 -7.54 -20.24
CA ASN A 101 -13.83 -7.91 -21.52
C ASN A 101 -13.38 -9.38 -21.54
N VAL A 102 -14.24 -10.27 -22.05
CA VAL A 102 -13.99 -11.72 -22.10
C VAL A 102 -12.74 -12.07 -22.90
N ASN A 103 -12.53 -11.42 -24.05
CA ASN A 103 -11.38 -11.69 -24.92
C ASN A 103 -10.06 -11.30 -24.25
N LEU A 104 -10.06 -10.16 -23.54
CA LEU A 104 -8.93 -9.72 -22.71
C LEU A 104 -8.60 -10.76 -21.63
N MET A 105 -9.61 -11.21 -20.86
CA MET A 105 -9.41 -12.17 -19.78
C MET A 105 -8.90 -13.53 -20.28
N GLN A 106 -9.41 -14.00 -21.42
CA GLN A 106 -8.92 -15.22 -22.06
C GLN A 106 -7.46 -15.07 -22.53
N THR A 107 -7.14 -13.93 -23.15
CA THR A 107 -5.78 -13.61 -23.61
C THR A 107 -4.78 -13.57 -22.44
N LEU A 108 -5.13 -12.89 -21.35
CA LEU A 108 -4.32 -12.85 -20.13
C LEU A 108 -4.12 -14.24 -19.52
N SER A 109 -5.19 -15.06 -19.48
CA SER A 109 -5.10 -16.43 -18.97
C SER A 109 -4.17 -17.29 -19.83
N ASN A 110 -4.23 -17.15 -21.15
CA ASN A 110 -3.32 -17.86 -22.06
C ASN A 110 -1.87 -17.41 -21.86
N ILE A 111 -1.61 -16.11 -21.67
CA ILE A 111 -0.26 -15.60 -21.41
C ILE A 111 0.28 -16.13 -20.07
N ALA A 112 -0.55 -16.16 -19.02
CA ALA A 112 -0.17 -16.67 -17.71
C ALA A 112 0.20 -18.18 -17.75
N THR A 113 -0.51 -18.99 -18.52
CA THR A 113 -0.26 -20.44 -18.62
C THR A 113 0.85 -20.81 -19.62
N SER A 114 1.22 -19.91 -20.53
CA SER A 114 2.19 -20.19 -21.59
C SER A 114 3.63 -19.88 -21.14
N SER A 115 4.32 -20.88 -20.57
CA SER A 115 5.72 -20.74 -20.14
C SER A 115 6.74 -20.66 -21.30
N SER A 116 6.41 -21.18 -22.49
CA SER A 116 7.35 -21.31 -23.61
C SER A 116 7.34 -20.17 -24.64
N LEU A 117 6.20 -19.49 -24.84
CA LEU A 117 6.00 -18.57 -25.97
C LEU A 117 6.62 -17.17 -25.77
N TYR A 118 7.02 -16.82 -24.55
CA TYR A 118 7.30 -15.43 -24.16
C TYR A 118 8.65 -15.22 -23.44
N THR A 119 9.55 -16.20 -23.49
CA THR A 119 10.90 -16.13 -22.89
C THR A 119 11.84 -15.24 -23.72
N SER A 120 11.63 -13.94 -23.67
CA SER A 120 12.46 -13.00 -24.42
C SER A 120 13.79 -12.72 -23.71
N ARG A 121 14.91 -13.11 -24.33
CA ARG A 121 16.27 -12.80 -23.87
C ARG A 121 16.92 -11.61 -24.60
N HIS A 122 16.22 -10.94 -25.52
CA HIS A 122 16.84 -9.98 -26.43
C HIS A 122 16.01 -8.71 -26.66
N PHE A 123 15.57 -8.05 -25.59
CA PHE A 123 14.99 -6.72 -25.69
C PHE A 123 16.08 -5.63 -25.70
N ARG A 124 15.93 -4.57 -26.51
CA ARG A 124 16.97 -3.53 -26.69
C ARG A 124 16.95 -2.53 -25.54
N ALA A 125 15.77 -2.30 -24.95
CA ALA A 125 15.56 -1.31 -23.90
C ALA A 125 14.35 -1.68 -23.03
N VAL A 126 14.51 -2.65 -22.13
CA VAL A 126 13.50 -2.94 -21.10
C VAL A 126 13.93 -2.27 -19.80
N PRO A 127 13.12 -1.36 -19.24
CA PRO A 127 13.36 -0.81 -17.91
C PRO A 127 13.55 -1.92 -16.87
N HIS A 128 14.42 -1.70 -15.88
CA HIS A 128 14.71 -2.72 -14.86
C HIS A 128 13.44 -3.19 -14.11
N ASP A 129 12.46 -2.31 -13.96
CA ASP A 129 11.23 -2.54 -13.18
C ASP A 129 10.09 -3.20 -13.98
N VAL A 130 10.34 -3.52 -15.26
CA VAL A 130 9.36 -4.21 -16.12
C VAL A 130 9.50 -5.71 -15.91
N SER A 131 8.39 -6.34 -15.53
CA SER A 131 8.34 -7.78 -15.31
C SER A 131 7.99 -8.54 -16.58
N THR A 132 8.26 -9.85 -16.57
CA THR A 132 7.95 -10.75 -17.69
C THR A 132 6.46 -10.78 -18.01
N LEU A 133 6.11 -11.19 -19.23
CA LEU A 133 4.72 -11.31 -19.67
C LEU A 133 3.88 -12.22 -18.78
N LYS A 134 4.43 -13.39 -18.43
CA LYS A 134 3.78 -14.35 -17.55
C LYS A 134 3.47 -13.72 -16.18
N GLN A 135 4.50 -13.20 -15.51
CA GLN A 135 4.35 -12.57 -14.18
C GLN A 135 3.36 -11.41 -14.20
N ALA A 136 3.42 -10.56 -15.22
CA ALA A 136 2.50 -9.43 -15.32
C ALA A 136 1.05 -9.88 -15.57
N ALA A 137 0.83 -10.91 -16.40
CA ALA A 137 -0.49 -11.49 -16.61
C ALA A 137 -1.05 -12.14 -15.34
N GLU A 138 -0.23 -12.93 -14.62
CA GLU A 138 -0.60 -13.54 -13.34
C GLU A 138 -0.95 -12.47 -12.30
N GLY A 139 -0.14 -11.41 -12.19
CA GLY A 139 -0.40 -10.29 -11.30
C GLY A 139 -1.70 -9.55 -11.61
N ILE A 140 -2.03 -9.35 -12.90
CA ILE A 140 -3.32 -8.79 -13.31
C ILE A 140 -4.46 -9.70 -12.86
N LEU A 141 -4.40 -10.98 -13.21
CA LEU A 141 -5.44 -11.95 -12.87
C LEU A 141 -5.64 -12.03 -11.35
N TRP A 142 -4.55 -12.00 -10.58
CA TRP A 142 -4.59 -11.97 -9.13
C TRP A 142 -5.33 -10.74 -8.59
N ASN A 143 -4.98 -9.54 -9.08
CA ASN A 143 -5.63 -8.30 -8.65
C ASN A 143 -7.14 -8.32 -8.92
N LEU A 144 -7.56 -8.93 -10.04
CA LEU A 144 -8.98 -9.02 -10.42
C LEU A 144 -9.74 -10.11 -9.66
N ARG A 145 -9.08 -11.18 -9.20
CA ARG A 145 -9.71 -12.32 -8.48
C ARG A 145 -10.08 -12.04 -7.02
N ARG A 146 -9.83 -10.83 -6.50
CA ARG A 146 -9.96 -10.47 -5.06
C ARG A 146 -11.33 -10.75 -4.40
N SER A 147 -12.38 -11.13 -5.13
CA SER A 147 -13.70 -11.42 -4.53
C SER A 147 -13.86 -12.80 -3.87
N HIS A 148 -12.97 -13.80 -4.06
CA HIS A 148 -13.25 -15.18 -3.56
C HIS A 148 -12.04 -16.04 -3.14
N LEU A 149 -11.02 -15.48 -2.49
CA LEU A 149 -10.04 -16.31 -1.78
C LEU A 149 -10.33 -16.27 -0.27
N THR A 150 -11.39 -16.98 0.14
CA THR A 150 -11.44 -17.54 1.50
C THR A 150 -10.31 -18.57 1.57
N VAL A 151 -9.14 -18.16 2.05
CA VAL A 151 -8.04 -19.10 2.31
C VAL A 151 -8.58 -20.15 3.30
N PRO A 152 -8.61 -21.45 2.93
CA PRO A 152 -8.97 -22.50 3.86
C PRO A 152 -8.04 -22.41 5.06
N LYS A 153 -8.59 -22.19 6.26
CA LYS A 153 -7.86 -22.31 7.53
C LYS A 153 -7.55 -23.79 7.79
N GLU A 154 -6.77 -24.44 6.95
CA GLU A 154 -6.02 -25.59 7.41
C GLU A 154 -4.89 -25.05 8.29
N LYS A 155 -4.76 -25.60 9.49
CA LYS A 155 -3.71 -25.26 10.45
C LYS A 155 -2.36 -25.65 9.85
N LEU A 156 -1.80 -24.83 8.97
CA LEU A 156 -0.37 -24.79 8.73
C LEU A 156 0.26 -24.45 10.08
N GLU A 157 1.03 -25.39 10.63
CA GLU A 157 1.78 -25.18 11.86
C GLU A 157 2.49 -23.83 11.76
N GLU A 158 2.18 -22.90 12.68
CA GLU A 158 2.77 -21.58 12.75
C GLU A 158 4.28 -21.71 13.02
N LYS A 159 5.07 -21.94 11.99
CA LYS A 159 6.51 -21.73 12.06
C LYS A 159 6.70 -20.23 12.13
N SER A 160 6.93 -19.72 13.33
CA SER A 160 7.24 -18.31 13.58
C SER A 160 8.49 -17.89 12.81
N HIS A 161 8.32 -17.50 11.55
CA HIS A 161 9.35 -16.87 10.75
C HIS A 161 8.92 -15.46 10.37
N ILE A 162 9.92 -14.67 10.02
CA ILE A 162 9.74 -13.37 9.40
C ILE A 162 10.02 -13.52 7.91
N MET A 163 9.29 -12.78 7.10
CA MET A 163 9.56 -12.68 5.67
C MET A 163 10.22 -11.33 5.39
N ILE A 164 11.29 -11.30 4.61
CA ILE A 164 11.89 -10.04 4.13
C ILE A 164 11.48 -9.82 2.68
N SER A 165 10.72 -8.75 2.44
CA SER A 165 10.40 -8.25 1.09
C SER A 165 11.34 -7.09 0.76
N TYR A 166 12.00 -7.16 -0.40
CA TYR A 166 13.03 -6.21 -0.83
C TYR A 166 13.08 -6.11 -2.36
N SER A 167 13.69 -5.05 -2.89
CA SER A 167 14.01 -4.97 -4.33
C SER A 167 15.34 -5.66 -4.60
N HIS A 168 15.50 -6.28 -5.78
CA HIS A 168 16.79 -6.90 -6.17
C HIS A 168 17.98 -5.91 -6.12
N CYS A 169 17.73 -4.61 -6.28
CA CYS A 169 18.74 -3.55 -6.12
C CYS A 169 19.29 -3.46 -4.68
N ASP A 170 18.50 -3.87 -3.68
CA ASP A 170 18.87 -3.90 -2.27
C ASP A 170 19.46 -5.27 -1.83
N SER A 171 19.77 -6.17 -2.77
CA SER A 171 20.14 -7.55 -2.46
C SER A 171 21.42 -7.69 -1.63
N THR A 172 22.36 -6.76 -1.74
CA THR A 172 23.59 -6.74 -0.92
C THR A 172 23.27 -6.55 0.55
N PHE A 173 22.51 -5.50 0.87
CA PHE A 173 22.06 -5.21 2.23
C PHE A 173 21.09 -6.27 2.74
N CYS A 174 20.18 -6.77 1.89
CA CYS A 174 19.28 -7.86 2.24
C CYS A 174 20.05 -9.11 2.71
N ARG A 175 21.10 -9.51 1.97
CA ARG A 175 21.95 -10.66 2.35
C ARG A 175 22.63 -10.44 3.71
N GLU A 176 23.24 -9.28 3.91
CA GLU A 176 23.88 -8.92 5.18
C GLU A 176 22.88 -8.97 6.35
N LEU A 177 21.69 -8.39 6.15
CA LEU A 177 20.61 -8.43 7.15
C LEU A 177 20.19 -9.87 7.45
N VAL A 178 19.95 -10.67 6.42
CA VAL A 178 19.54 -12.08 6.55
C VAL A 178 20.59 -12.90 7.30
N ASP A 179 21.88 -12.73 6.99
CA ASP A 179 22.98 -13.48 7.62
C ASP A 179 23.10 -13.21 9.12
N ASN A 180 22.79 -11.98 9.54
CA ASN A 180 22.79 -11.60 10.96
C ASN A 180 21.47 -11.96 11.65
N LEU A 181 20.32 -11.74 10.99
CA LEU A 181 19.01 -11.93 11.58
C LEU A 181 18.61 -13.41 11.72
N SER A 182 19.08 -14.26 10.78
CA SER A 182 18.84 -15.71 10.80
C SER A 182 19.48 -16.42 12.00
N GLN A 183 20.41 -15.77 12.71
CA GLN A 183 21.03 -16.29 13.94
C GLN A 183 20.06 -16.20 15.14
N HIS A 184 19.01 -15.41 15.04
CA HIS A 184 18.10 -15.11 16.15
C HIS A 184 16.65 -15.52 15.89
N ILE A 185 16.18 -15.39 14.64
CA ILE A 185 14.80 -15.70 14.26
C ILE A 185 14.82 -16.39 12.89
N PRO A 186 13.96 -17.38 12.62
CA PRO A 186 13.82 -17.94 11.29
C PRO A 186 13.44 -16.85 10.27
N VAL A 187 14.22 -16.71 9.20
CA VAL A 187 14.02 -15.73 8.14
C VAL A 187 13.72 -16.44 6.83
N TRP A 188 12.63 -16.06 6.18
CA TRP A 188 12.31 -16.41 4.81
C TRP A 188 12.66 -15.27 3.86
N VAL A 189 13.30 -15.60 2.73
CA VAL A 189 13.62 -14.67 1.64
C VAL A 189 13.72 -15.44 0.31
N ASP A 190 13.26 -14.82 -0.77
CA ASP A 190 13.10 -15.41 -2.11
C ASP A 190 14.37 -16.12 -2.65
N TYR A 191 15.53 -15.47 -2.58
CA TYR A 191 16.77 -15.96 -3.18
C TYR A 191 17.33 -17.19 -2.46
N LYS A 192 17.03 -17.36 -1.17
CA LYS A 192 17.48 -18.54 -0.41
C LYS A 192 16.82 -19.80 -0.96
N GLN A 193 15.54 -19.69 -1.29
CA GLN A 193 14.74 -20.80 -1.79
C GLN A 193 15.14 -21.18 -3.23
N GLN A 194 15.44 -20.19 -4.08
CA GLN A 194 15.99 -20.44 -5.42
C GLN A 194 17.31 -21.21 -5.39
N ARG A 195 18.21 -20.90 -4.44
CA ARG A 195 19.51 -21.59 -4.30
C ARG A 195 19.39 -23.03 -3.77
N LEU A 196 18.30 -23.36 -3.09
CA LEU A 196 18.02 -24.71 -2.59
C LEU A 196 17.43 -25.63 -3.67
N GLY A 197 17.18 -25.11 -4.89
CA GLY A 197 16.59 -25.88 -5.98
C GLY A 197 15.13 -26.27 -5.75
N THR A 198 14.48 -25.66 -4.75
CA THR A 198 13.10 -25.95 -4.35
C THR A 198 12.08 -25.19 -5.20
N ILE A 199 12.52 -24.11 -5.86
CA ILE A 199 11.67 -23.20 -6.66
C ILE A 199 11.93 -23.40 -8.16
N HIS A 200 10.86 -23.63 -8.93
CA HIS A 200 10.86 -23.34 -10.35
C HIS A 200 10.46 -21.87 -10.57
N SER A 201 11.08 -21.16 -11.52
CA SER A 201 10.78 -19.73 -11.79
C SER A 201 9.30 -19.46 -12.08
N ASP A 202 8.59 -20.52 -12.47
CA ASP A 202 7.18 -20.52 -12.80
C ASP A 202 6.23 -20.51 -11.59
N ASP A 203 6.71 -20.86 -10.39
CA ASP A 203 5.90 -21.03 -9.16
C ASP A 203 6.27 -20.01 -8.06
N LEU A 204 7.18 -19.07 -8.37
CA LEU A 204 7.77 -18.14 -7.41
C LEU A 204 6.70 -17.32 -6.63
N TRP A 205 5.61 -16.95 -7.28
CA TRP A 205 4.54 -16.19 -6.62
C TRP A 205 3.76 -17.02 -5.59
N GLU A 206 3.43 -18.29 -5.89
CA GLU A 206 2.68 -19.15 -4.98
C GLU A 206 3.48 -19.42 -3.70
N GLU A 207 4.79 -19.59 -3.82
CA GLU A 207 5.67 -19.79 -2.68
C GLU A 207 5.88 -18.52 -1.86
N ILE A 208 6.03 -17.37 -2.53
CA ILE A 208 6.03 -16.06 -1.85
C ILE A 208 4.73 -15.91 -1.07
N ALA A 209 3.59 -16.20 -1.68
CA ALA A 209 2.28 -16.10 -1.04
C ALA A 209 2.18 -17.05 0.16
N GLY A 210 2.56 -18.33 0.01
CA GLY A 210 2.56 -19.30 1.10
C GLY A 210 3.50 -18.92 2.26
N ALA A 211 4.67 -18.35 1.95
CA ALA A 211 5.57 -17.80 2.96
C ALA A 211 4.95 -16.60 3.67
N MET A 212 4.27 -15.71 2.95
CA MET A 212 3.55 -14.57 3.55
C MET A 212 2.41 -15.03 4.46
N GLU A 213 1.66 -16.07 4.06
CA GLU A 213 0.57 -16.65 4.84
C GLU A 213 1.04 -17.21 6.18
N THR A 214 2.22 -17.83 6.19
CA THR A 214 2.81 -18.47 7.37
C THR A 214 3.72 -17.54 8.19
N ALA A 215 4.20 -16.44 7.60
CA ALA A 215 5.03 -15.45 8.28
C ALA A 215 4.22 -14.68 9.35
N THR A 216 4.90 -14.39 10.46
CA THR A 216 4.33 -13.59 11.57
C THR A 216 4.46 -12.09 11.32
N THR A 217 5.48 -11.68 10.58
CA THR A 217 5.78 -10.28 10.27
C THR A 217 6.49 -10.22 8.93
N ILE A 218 6.16 -9.20 8.14
CA ILE A 218 6.84 -8.89 6.90
C ILE A 218 7.72 -7.67 7.15
N VAL A 219 9.03 -7.85 7.01
CA VAL A 219 10.01 -6.77 7.03
C VAL A 219 10.19 -6.25 5.61
N VAL A 220 10.03 -4.94 5.41
CA VAL A 220 10.10 -4.32 4.09
C VAL A 220 11.34 -3.44 4.00
N ILE A 221 12.25 -3.73 3.07
CA ILE A 221 13.38 -2.86 2.76
C ILE A 221 12.89 -1.72 1.87
N VAL A 222 12.75 -0.54 2.46
CA VAL A 222 12.19 0.64 1.79
C VAL A 222 13.26 1.30 0.92
N SER A 223 13.02 1.32 -0.39
CA SER A 223 13.87 1.98 -1.38
C SER A 223 13.03 2.55 -2.54
N LYS A 224 13.65 3.37 -3.39
CA LYS A 224 13.01 3.86 -4.61
C LYS A 224 12.72 2.70 -5.57
N ASP A 225 13.66 1.77 -5.72
CA ASP A 225 13.50 0.59 -6.56
C ASP A 225 12.39 -0.34 -6.04
N TYR A 226 12.21 -0.44 -4.71
CA TYR A 226 11.06 -1.13 -4.13
C TYR A 226 9.74 -0.46 -4.51
N TYR A 227 9.70 0.88 -4.47
CA TYR A 227 8.52 1.64 -4.88
C TYR A 227 8.18 1.50 -6.37
N ASP A 228 9.20 1.34 -7.23
CA ASP A 228 9.05 1.21 -8.68
C ASP A 228 8.67 -0.21 -9.13
N SER A 229 9.03 -1.22 -8.34
CA SER A 229 8.77 -2.63 -8.63
C SER A 229 7.29 -3.00 -8.45
N LYS A 230 6.66 -3.44 -9.53
CA LYS A 230 5.28 -3.97 -9.51
C LYS A 230 5.17 -5.25 -8.71
N SER A 231 6.17 -6.13 -8.79
CA SER A 231 6.21 -7.35 -7.98
C SER A 231 6.24 -7.01 -6.48
N CYS A 232 7.09 -6.06 -6.07
CA CYS A 232 7.13 -5.62 -4.67
C CYS A 232 5.81 -4.98 -4.23
N ARG A 233 5.17 -4.17 -5.10
CA ARG A 233 3.82 -3.64 -4.86
C ARG A 233 2.78 -4.74 -4.70
N GLN A 234 2.85 -5.79 -5.53
CA GLN A 234 1.95 -6.94 -5.51
C GLN A 234 2.08 -7.70 -4.18
N GLU A 235 3.30 -8.04 -3.78
CA GLU A 235 3.61 -8.68 -2.49
C GLU A 235 3.05 -7.87 -1.34
N LEU A 236 3.43 -6.59 -1.23
CA LEU A 236 3.03 -5.77 -0.09
C LEU A 236 1.51 -5.56 -0.07
N SER A 237 0.87 -5.43 -1.24
CA SER A 237 -0.58 -5.33 -1.32
C SER A 237 -1.27 -6.61 -0.86
N TYR A 238 -0.75 -7.78 -1.21
CA TYR A 238 -1.28 -9.06 -0.71
C TYR A 238 -1.10 -9.19 0.81
N GLY A 239 0.09 -8.87 1.34
CA GLY A 239 0.38 -8.88 2.77
C GLY A 239 -0.52 -7.92 3.57
N CYS A 240 -0.73 -6.69 3.07
CA CYS A 240 -1.52 -5.66 3.77
C CYS A 240 -3.02 -5.80 3.55
N ASP A 241 -3.46 -5.99 2.31
CA ASP A 241 -4.88 -5.91 1.96
C ASP A 241 -5.59 -7.23 2.23
N THR A 242 -4.94 -8.36 1.93
CA THR A 242 -5.54 -9.69 2.05
C THR A 242 -5.20 -10.35 3.37
N LEU A 243 -3.91 -10.43 3.70
CA LEU A 243 -3.46 -11.19 4.88
C LEU A 243 -3.42 -10.38 6.17
N LYS A 244 -3.57 -9.04 6.10
CA LYS A 244 -3.50 -8.11 7.24
C LYS A 244 -2.26 -8.32 8.11
N LYS A 245 -1.13 -8.64 7.46
CA LYS A 245 0.13 -8.93 8.14
C LYS A 245 0.75 -7.67 8.70
N ARG A 246 1.45 -7.82 9.83
CA ARG A 246 2.27 -6.76 10.40
C ARG A 246 3.42 -6.43 9.46
N ILE A 247 3.58 -5.14 9.17
CA ILE A 247 4.65 -4.62 8.32
C ILE A 247 5.66 -3.85 9.17
N VAL A 248 6.94 -4.20 9.07
CA VAL A 248 8.05 -3.49 9.72
C VAL A 248 8.95 -2.89 8.63
N PRO A 249 8.85 -1.59 8.35
CA PRO A 249 9.70 -0.95 7.37
C PRO A 249 11.13 -0.77 7.89
N ILE A 250 12.12 -0.98 7.04
CA ILE A 250 13.52 -0.69 7.34
C ILE A 250 14.18 0.05 6.19
N TYR A 251 15.19 0.85 6.52
CA TYR A 251 15.97 1.62 5.55
C TYR A 251 17.42 1.16 5.59
N ALA A 252 17.97 0.79 4.43
CA ALA A 252 19.37 0.43 4.26
C ALA A 252 20.32 1.60 4.61
N PRO A 253 21.61 1.34 4.89
CA PRO A 253 22.60 2.39 5.02
C PRO A 253 22.60 3.30 3.78
N ASN A 254 22.73 4.61 3.99
CA ASN A 254 22.72 5.63 2.93
C ASN A 254 21.42 5.78 2.13
N GLN A 255 20.34 5.08 2.51
CA GLN A 255 19.05 5.26 1.86
C GLN A 255 18.48 6.65 2.18
N LYS A 256 18.22 7.44 1.13
CA LYS A 256 17.65 8.81 1.24
C LYS A 256 16.20 8.88 0.78
N TYR A 257 15.70 7.81 0.17
CA TYR A 257 14.33 7.74 -0.28
C TYR A 257 13.37 7.89 0.91
N LYS A 258 12.40 8.79 0.77
CA LYS A 258 11.28 8.93 1.70
C LYS A 258 10.07 8.30 1.06
N ALA A 259 9.49 7.31 1.73
CA ALA A 259 8.30 6.65 1.20
C ALA A 259 7.17 7.64 0.94
N SER A 260 6.56 7.54 -0.23
CA SER A 260 5.45 8.38 -0.68
C SER A 260 4.46 7.55 -1.50
N GLY A 261 3.34 8.16 -1.91
CA GLY A 261 2.33 7.51 -2.75
C GLY A 261 1.82 6.20 -2.14
N TRP A 262 1.68 5.17 -2.98
CA TRP A 262 1.17 3.86 -2.58
C TRP A 262 1.96 3.23 -1.42
N LEU A 263 3.30 3.30 -1.45
CA LEU A 263 4.14 2.70 -0.40
C LEU A 263 4.04 3.47 0.92
N GLY A 264 4.04 4.81 0.83
CA GLY A 264 3.90 5.69 2.00
C GLY A 264 2.60 5.43 2.76
N ILE A 265 1.49 5.24 2.05
CA ILE A 265 0.19 4.90 2.65
C ILE A 265 0.25 3.55 3.38
N ARG A 266 0.93 2.54 2.81
CA ARG A 266 1.01 1.19 3.38
C ARG A 266 1.88 1.10 4.63
N ILE A 267 2.91 1.94 4.72
CA ILE A 267 3.82 1.95 5.87
C ILE A 267 3.55 3.08 6.88
N ALA A 268 2.54 3.92 6.62
CA ALA A 268 2.16 5.01 7.51
C ALA A 268 1.80 4.46 8.90
N GLY A 269 2.30 5.12 9.95
CA GLY A 269 2.05 4.73 11.34
C GLY A 269 2.86 3.52 11.84
N GLN A 270 3.61 2.83 10.97
CA GLN A 270 4.45 1.70 11.38
C GLN A 270 5.76 2.17 12.01
N LYS A 271 6.21 1.48 13.07
CA LYS A 271 7.57 1.66 13.60
C LYS A 271 8.58 1.18 12.57
N TYR A 272 9.62 1.97 12.31
CA TYR A 272 10.65 1.64 11.33
C TYR A 272 12.05 1.77 11.91
N VAL A 273 13.00 1.03 11.33
CA VAL A 273 14.42 1.09 11.68
C VAL A 273 15.22 1.68 10.52
N HIS A 274 16.21 2.51 10.83
CA HIS A 274 17.07 3.08 9.81
C HIS A 274 18.54 2.73 10.07
N PHE A 275 19.10 1.81 9.28
CA PHE A 275 20.47 1.30 9.45
C PHE A 275 21.56 2.32 9.17
N GLY A 276 21.22 3.45 8.53
CA GLY A 276 22.13 4.60 8.40
C GLY A 276 22.18 5.58 9.58
N ARG A 277 21.32 5.44 10.62
CA ARG A 277 21.30 6.39 11.77
C ARG A 277 22.19 5.95 12.92
N ASN A 278 22.47 4.65 13.02
CA ASN A 278 23.24 4.01 14.08
C ASN A 278 24.23 3.01 13.46
N THR A 279 25.09 2.41 14.28
CA THR A 279 25.87 1.24 13.85
C THR A 279 24.93 0.09 13.49
N PHE A 280 25.36 -0.77 12.57
CA PHE A 280 24.56 -1.91 12.11
C PHE A 280 24.06 -2.78 13.27
N THR A 281 24.93 -3.09 14.23
CA THR A 281 24.59 -3.91 15.41
C THR A 281 23.49 -3.27 16.27
N ASN A 282 23.55 -1.95 16.48
CA ASN A 282 22.54 -1.24 17.27
C ASN A 282 21.20 -1.18 16.53
N ALA A 283 21.22 -0.90 15.22
CA ALA A 283 20.01 -0.93 14.39
C ALA A 283 19.40 -2.34 14.31
N LEU A 284 20.24 -3.39 14.24
CA LEU A 284 19.78 -4.77 14.31
C LEU A 284 19.13 -5.09 15.67
N GLY A 285 19.70 -4.60 16.77
CA GLY A 285 19.11 -4.71 18.11
C GLY A 285 17.75 -4.01 18.21
N GLU A 286 17.62 -2.82 17.61
CA GLU A 286 16.36 -2.09 17.51
C GLU A 286 15.31 -2.89 16.72
N LEU A 287 15.69 -3.41 15.54
CA LEU A 287 14.82 -4.26 14.72
C LEU A 287 14.38 -5.51 15.50
N MET A 288 15.31 -6.18 16.16
CA MET A 288 15.02 -7.34 17.00
C MET A 288 14.05 -7.01 18.13
N SER A 289 14.19 -5.84 18.76
CA SER A 289 13.24 -5.39 19.79
C SER A 289 11.84 -5.21 19.20
N ILE A 290 11.70 -4.59 18.03
CA ILE A 290 10.41 -4.39 17.36
C ILE A 290 9.78 -5.75 17.00
N LEU A 291 10.58 -6.71 16.52
CA LEU A 291 10.12 -8.04 16.14
C LEU A 291 9.73 -8.90 17.37
N THR A 292 10.40 -8.73 18.52
CA THR A 292 10.18 -9.55 19.72
C THR A 292 9.17 -8.97 20.71
N LEU A 293 9.03 -7.64 20.80
CA LEU A 293 8.10 -6.95 21.72
C LEU A 293 6.64 -7.42 21.59
N GLU A 294 6.25 -7.98 20.45
CA GLU A 294 4.89 -8.46 20.20
C GLU A 294 4.73 -9.99 20.26
N LYS A 295 5.81 -10.77 20.29
CA LYS A 295 5.70 -12.22 20.62
C LYS A 295 5.09 -12.41 22.01
N ASN A 296 5.42 -11.51 22.94
CA ASN A 296 4.87 -11.51 24.30
C ASN A 296 3.40 -11.08 24.35
N LEU A 297 2.94 -10.21 23.44
CA LEU A 297 1.52 -9.81 23.36
C LEU A 297 0.65 -10.94 22.80
N ILE A 298 1.13 -11.66 21.76
CA ILE A 298 0.43 -12.80 21.16
C ILE A 298 0.46 -14.05 22.05
N ALA A 299 1.55 -14.27 22.82
CA ALA A 299 1.66 -15.39 23.75
C ALA A 299 0.71 -15.25 24.96
N VAL A 300 0.45 -14.03 25.42
CA VAL A 300 -0.52 -13.76 26.48
C VAL A 300 -1.93 -14.12 26.01
N GLU A 301 -2.31 -13.78 24.78
CA GLU A 301 -3.62 -14.13 24.21
C GLU A 301 -3.83 -15.64 24.03
N LYS A 302 -2.78 -16.41 23.70
CA LYS A 302 -2.87 -17.87 23.50
C LYS A 302 -2.85 -18.69 24.79
N SER A 303 -2.51 -18.10 25.93
CA SER A 303 -2.36 -18.79 27.22
C SER A 303 -3.61 -18.77 28.11
N SER A 304 -4.68 -18.09 27.70
CA SER A 304 -5.89 -17.91 28.52
C SER A 304 -7.06 -18.87 28.22
N ASP A 305 -6.84 -19.91 27.42
CA ASP A 305 -7.82 -21.00 27.23
C ASP A 305 -7.58 -22.15 28.22
N THR A 306 -7.88 -21.93 29.50
CA THR A 306 -8.25 -23.04 30.40
C THR A 306 -9.26 -22.55 31.44
N VAL A 307 -10.45 -23.14 31.36
CA VAL A 307 -11.66 -22.81 32.12
C VAL A 307 -11.47 -23.02 33.62
N LEU A 308 -11.70 -21.97 34.40
CA LEU A 308 -12.26 -22.09 35.75
C LEU A 308 -13.31 -20.99 35.96
N SER A 309 -14.58 -21.37 35.79
CA SER A 309 -15.74 -20.73 36.40
C SER A 309 -15.50 -20.58 37.91
N THR A 310 -15.70 -19.45 38.59
CA THR A 310 -16.89 -18.60 38.67
C THR A 310 -16.48 -17.31 39.38
N GLU A 311 -16.76 -16.13 38.80
CA GLU A 311 -17.59 -15.08 39.39
C GLU A 311 -17.55 -13.81 38.51
N THR A 312 -18.74 -13.35 38.19
CA THR A 312 -19.09 -12.31 37.24
C THR A 312 -18.63 -10.92 37.71
N LYS A 313 -17.94 -10.13 36.87
CA LYS A 313 -18.18 -8.67 36.78
C LYS A 313 -17.68 -8.04 35.48
N VAL A 314 -18.65 -7.87 34.58
CA VAL A 314 -18.86 -6.78 33.61
C VAL A 314 -17.92 -5.57 33.78
N GLU A 315 -17.08 -5.31 32.77
CA GLU A 315 -16.40 -4.02 32.59
C GLU A 315 -16.77 -3.34 31.25
N GLY A 316 -17.94 -3.71 30.71
CA GLY A 316 -18.60 -3.01 29.59
C GLY A 316 -19.36 -1.73 29.98
N LYS A 317 -19.00 -1.08 31.10
CA LYS A 317 -19.57 0.21 31.50
C LYS A 317 -18.49 1.06 32.18
N ARG A 318 -18.16 2.23 31.59
CA ARG A 318 -18.43 3.57 32.17
C ARG A 318 -17.55 4.70 31.58
N LEU A 319 -17.81 5.11 30.34
CA LEU A 319 -17.37 6.44 29.89
C LEU A 319 -18.15 7.58 30.61
N LYS A 320 -19.39 7.30 31.06
CA LYS A 320 -20.22 8.24 31.83
C LYS A 320 -19.67 8.57 33.23
N THR A 321 -18.71 7.80 33.77
CA THR A 321 -18.11 8.09 35.08
C THR A 321 -16.72 8.68 35.00
N TRP A 322 -16.19 8.91 33.79
CA TRP A 322 -14.90 9.58 33.63
C TRP A 322 -14.99 11.00 34.18
N ALA A 323 -14.15 11.29 35.16
CA ALA A 323 -13.90 12.63 35.66
C ALA A 323 -12.65 13.23 34.99
N THR A 324 -12.32 14.49 35.30
CA THR A 324 -11.14 15.19 34.77
C THR A 324 -9.83 14.40 34.95
N LYS A 325 -9.71 13.62 36.03
CA LYS A 325 -8.52 12.79 36.30
C LYS A 325 -8.38 11.64 35.30
N ASP A 326 -9.48 10.99 34.94
CA ASP A 326 -9.51 9.87 33.97
C ASP A 326 -9.24 10.37 32.56
N ILE A 327 -9.77 11.54 32.21
CA ILE A 327 -9.51 12.20 30.92
C ILE A 327 -8.04 12.58 30.79
N ARG A 328 -7.42 13.13 31.85
CA ARG A 328 -5.97 13.42 31.86
C ARG A 328 -5.12 12.17 31.71
N LYS A 329 -5.50 11.09 32.38
CA LYS A 329 -4.85 9.78 32.20
C LYS A 329 -4.98 9.30 30.76
N TRP A 330 -6.17 9.39 30.17
CA TRP A 330 -6.41 9.03 28.79
C TRP A 330 -5.57 9.87 27.79
N PHE A 331 -5.41 11.17 28.02
CA PHE A 331 -4.54 12.03 27.22
C PHE A 331 -3.08 11.55 27.24
N LEU A 332 -2.58 11.14 28.41
CA LEU A 332 -1.23 10.61 28.58
C LEU A 332 -1.06 9.25 27.89
N ASP A 333 -2.03 8.35 28.08
CA ASP A 333 -2.03 7.01 27.49
C ASP A 333 -2.08 7.05 25.95
N ASN A 334 -2.64 8.14 25.38
CA ASN A 334 -2.71 8.37 23.94
C ASN A 334 -1.59 9.27 23.39
N HIS A 335 -0.53 9.51 24.18
CA HIS A 335 0.65 10.26 23.77
C HIS A 335 0.37 11.71 23.31
N ILE A 336 -0.64 12.36 23.90
CA ILE A 336 -0.96 13.75 23.58
C ILE A 336 -0.01 14.67 24.35
N GLN A 337 0.69 15.55 23.63
CA GLN A 337 1.70 16.48 24.18
C GLN A 337 1.20 17.20 25.44
N ASN A 338 2.08 17.36 26.44
CA ASN A 338 1.70 17.87 27.75
C ASN A 338 1.14 19.31 27.69
N ASP A 339 1.68 20.16 26.82
CA ASP A 339 1.19 21.53 26.60
C ASP A 339 -0.23 21.52 26.00
N LEU A 340 -0.51 20.59 25.08
CA LEU A 340 -1.82 20.42 24.47
C LEU A 340 -2.83 19.83 25.47
N THR A 341 -2.40 18.84 26.26
CA THR A 341 -3.16 18.29 27.38
C THR A 341 -3.51 19.38 28.39
N THR A 342 -2.58 20.28 28.71
CA THR A 342 -2.81 21.42 29.62
C THR A 342 -3.76 22.47 29.02
N LEU A 343 -3.80 22.61 27.69
CA LEU A 343 -4.77 23.49 27.01
C LEU A 343 -6.19 22.91 27.02
N LEU A 344 -6.31 21.58 26.92
CA LEU A 344 -7.59 20.86 26.73
C LEU A 344 -8.19 20.32 28.03
N SER A 345 -7.38 20.04 29.04
CA SER A 345 -7.82 19.44 30.31
C SER A 345 -8.88 20.27 31.04
N ASP A 346 -8.87 21.59 30.85
CA ASP A 346 -9.82 22.51 31.49
C ASP A 346 -11.14 22.62 30.70
N ARG A 347 -11.20 22.04 29.49
CA ARG A 347 -12.39 22.07 28.63
C ARG A 347 -13.30 20.86 28.83
N PHE A 348 -12.73 19.71 29.20
CA PHE A 348 -13.45 18.45 29.34
C PHE A 348 -13.52 18.01 30.81
N HIS A 349 -14.71 18.10 31.39
CA HIS A 349 -14.95 17.70 32.79
C HIS A 349 -15.53 16.28 32.90
N THR A 350 -16.09 15.75 31.82
CA THR A 350 -16.71 14.42 31.77
C THR A 350 -16.36 13.69 30.47
N GLY A 351 -16.27 12.35 30.52
CA GLY A 351 -16.01 11.54 29.32
C GLY A 351 -17.07 11.71 28.23
N THR A 352 -18.33 11.96 28.62
CA THR A 352 -19.41 12.26 27.68
C THR A 352 -19.17 13.57 26.91
N ALA A 353 -18.61 14.60 27.54
CA ALA A 353 -18.25 15.84 26.85
C ALA A 353 -17.12 15.61 25.84
N LEU A 354 -16.14 14.75 26.17
CA LEU A 354 -15.03 14.40 25.29
C LEU A 354 -15.49 13.65 24.02
N ILE A 355 -16.39 12.67 24.16
CA ILE A 355 -16.95 11.96 23.01
C ILE A 355 -17.88 12.84 22.19
N THR A 356 -18.70 13.68 22.83
CA THR A 356 -19.56 14.63 22.11
C THR A 356 -18.71 15.59 21.27
N TYR A 357 -17.60 16.07 21.83
CA TYR A 357 -16.62 16.86 21.09
C TYR A 357 -16.00 16.07 19.93
N ALA A 358 -15.61 14.82 20.14
CA ALA A 358 -15.07 13.96 19.08
C ALA A 358 -16.04 13.77 17.90
N ARG A 359 -17.37 13.68 18.17
CA ARG A 359 -18.39 13.61 17.11
C ARG A 359 -18.40 14.86 16.24
N HIS A 360 -18.42 16.04 16.86
CA HIS A 360 -18.56 17.30 16.13
C HIS A 360 -17.25 17.81 15.52
N LEU A 361 -16.10 17.30 15.95
CA LEU A 361 -14.79 17.72 15.45
C LEU A 361 -14.67 17.55 13.93
N LYS A 362 -15.26 16.50 13.35
CA LYS A 362 -15.22 16.25 11.89
C LYS A 362 -15.90 17.37 11.08
N GLN A 363 -16.97 17.96 11.60
CA GLN A 363 -17.71 19.04 10.92
C GLN A 363 -16.95 20.38 11.00
N PHE A 364 -16.05 20.56 11.97
CA PHE A 364 -15.42 21.86 12.26
C PHE A 364 -13.89 21.82 12.40
N TYR A 365 -13.22 20.76 11.96
CA TYR A 365 -11.79 20.51 12.24
C TYR A 365 -10.85 21.66 11.82
N GLN A 366 -11.16 22.37 10.73
CA GLN A 366 -10.37 23.52 10.28
C GLN A 366 -10.52 24.72 11.22
N ARG A 367 -11.75 25.02 11.67
CA ARG A 367 -12.02 26.10 12.62
C ARG A 367 -11.45 25.79 14.00
N GLU A 368 -11.61 24.54 14.44
CA GLU A 368 -11.08 24.10 15.73
C GLU A 368 -9.55 24.14 15.75
N TYR A 369 -8.88 23.75 14.66
CA TYR A 369 -7.42 23.88 14.54
C TYR A 369 -6.96 25.33 14.71
N LEU A 370 -7.60 26.27 14.00
CA LEU A 370 -7.27 27.70 14.08
C LEU A 370 -7.50 28.24 15.49
N GLN A 371 -8.61 27.87 16.13
CA GLN A 371 -8.93 28.27 17.49
C GLN A 371 -7.95 27.68 18.52
N MET A 372 -7.63 26.39 18.41
CA MET A 372 -6.65 25.73 19.29
C MET A 372 -5.25 26.29 19.10
N SER A 373 -4.81 26.53 17.86
CA SER A 373 -3.52 27.14 17.54
C SER A 373 -3.40 28.55 18.13
N THR A 374 -4.45 29.37 17.99
CA THR A 374 -4.49 30.73 18.57
C THR A 374 -4.41 30.69 20.10
N ASN A 375 -5.16 29.80 20.75
CA ASN A 375 -5.16 29.68 22.20
C ASN A 375 -3.84 29.11 22.73
N TYR A 376 -3.23 28.17 22.01
CA TYR A 376 -1.90 27.63 22.31
C TYR A 376 -0.84 28.73 22.24
N TYR A 377 -0.86 29.55 21.18
CA TYR A 377 0.04 30.69 21.02
C TYR A 377 -0.06 31.69 22.18
N LYS A 378 -1.29 32.02 22.61
CA LYS A 378 -1.53 32.93 23.74
C LYS A 378 -1.09 32.33 25.09
N LYS A 379 -1.39 31.05 25.35
CA LYS A 379 -1.12 30.40 26.65
C LYS A 379 0.36 30.09 26.86
N PHE A 380 1.10 29.83 25.78
CA PHE A 380 2.50 29.41 25.84
C PHE A 380 3.48 30.44 25.25
N ASN A 381 3.23 31.74 25.48
CA ASN A 381 4.13 32.85 25.16
C ASN A 381 4.67 32.84 23.71
N GLY A 382 3.80 32.64 22.75
CA GLY A 382 4.14 32.70 21.33
C GLY A 382 4.64 31.39 20.71
N LYS A 383 4.63 30.27 21.45
CA LYS A 383 4.87 28.95 20.86
C LYS A 383 3.77 28.58 19.86
N ARG A 384 4.14 27.99 18.74
CA ARG A 384 3.20 27.49 17.71
C ARG A 384 2.82 26.04 17.98
N LEU A 385 1.53 25.73 17.91
CA LEU A 385 1.02 24.36 17.95
C LEU A 385 1.50 23.62 16.69
N GLN A 386 2.25 22.52 16.86
CA GLN A 386 2.70 21.73 15.72
C GLN A 386 1.50 21.01 15.10
N THR A 387 1.47 20.96 13.77
CA THR A 387 0.41 20.26 13.02
C THR A 387 0.34 18.79 13.42
N LEU A 388 1.48 18.16 13.69
CA LEU A 388 1.54 16.75 14.10
C LEU A 388 0.86 16.52 15.45
N ASP A 389 1.05 17.40 16.43
CA ASP A 389 0.43 17.27 17.76
C ASP A 389 -1.10 17.36 17.68
N TYR A 390 -1.61 18.23 16.80
CA TYR A 390 -3.03 18.33 16.53
C TYR A 390 -3.57 17.08 15.82
N ILE A 391 -2.85 16.55 14.83
CA ILE A 391 -3.23 15.31 14.13
C ILE A 391 -3.28 14.14 15.12
N THR A 392 -2.27 14.00 15.99
CA THR A 392 -2.24 12.96 17.03
C THR A 392 -3.45 13.06 17.98
N PHE A 393 -3.83 14.27 18.37
CA PHE A 393 -5.03 14.50 19.18
C PHE A 393 -6.32 14.11 18.44
N VAL A 394 -6.47 14.52 17.18
CA VAL A 394 -7.65 14.20 16.35
C VAL A 394 -7.79 12.69 16.15
N ASP A 395 -6.68 12.01 15.87
CA ASP A 395 -6.63 10.56 15.67
C ASP A 395 -7.00 9.80 16.95
N ALA A 396 -6.50 10.24 18.11
CA ALA A 396 -6.87 9.66 19.40
C ALA A 396 -8.38 9.80 19.70
N LEU A 397 -8.97 10.97 19.40
CA LEU A 397 -10.42 11.17 19.54
C LEU A 397 -11.22 10.28 18.59
N TRP A 398 -10.70 10.03 17.39
CA TRP A 398 -11.32 9.12 16.44
C TRP A 398 -11.36 7.68 16.97
N ARG A 399 -10.24 7.19 17.51
CA ARG A 399 -10.16 5.87 18.16
C ARG A 399 -11.10 5.75 19.36
N LEU A 400 -11.16 6.78 20.21
CA LEU A 400 -12.11 6.83 21.33
C LEU A 400 -13.57 6.75 20.86
N ARG A 401 -13.89 7.39 19.73
CA ARG A 401 -15.23 7.34 19.15
C ARG A 401 -15.56 5.96 18.60
N GLU A 402 -14.62 5.28 17.93
CA GLU A 402 -14.84 3.92 17.43
C GLU A 402 -15.10 2.91 18.54
N GLU A 403 -14.45 3.07 19.69
CA GLU A 403 -14.57 2.17 20.84
C GLU A 403 -15.90 2.32 21.58
N TYR A 404 -16.40 3.56 21.74
CA TYR A 404 -17.53 3.86 22.63
C TYR A 404 -18.79 4.39 21.91
N ASP A 405 -18.71 4.65 20.61
CA ASP A 405 -19.83 5.10 19.77
C ASP A 405 -19.80 4.46 18.36
N PRO A 406 -19.89 3.12 18.26
CA PRO A 406 -19.79 2.41 16.98
C PRO A 406 -20.96 2.71 16.02
N GLU A 407 -22.14 3.10 16.54
CA GLU A 407 -23.32 3.48 15.73
C GLU A 407 -23.11 4.82 14.99
N SER A 408 -22.19 5.68 15.44
CA SER A 408 -21.81 6.90 14.71
C SER A 408 -21.11 6.62 13.36
N LYS A 409 -20.70 5.37 13.06
CA LYS A 409 -20.17 4.98 11.74
C LYS A 409 -21.22 5.11 10.64
N THR A 410 -22.49 4.85 10.96
CA THR A 410 -23.60 4.96 10.01
C THR A 410 -24.04 6.42 9.77
N GLU A 411 -23.92 7.30 10.76
CA GLU A 411 -24.16 8.75 10.60
C GLU A 411 -23.10 9.41 9.71
N ASP A 412 -21.84 8.99 9.82
CA ASP A 412 -20.75 9.50 8.98
C ASP A 412 -20.88 9.12 7.48
N ILE A 413 -21.66 8.08 7.19
CA ILE A 413 -22.00 7.64 5.84
C ILE A 413 -23.25 8.38 5.34
N SER A 414 -24.22 8.71 6.20
CA SER A 414 -25.41 9.48 5.82
C SER A 414 -25.11 10.97 5.60
N ASP A 415 -24.15 11.55 6.34
CA ASP A 415 -23.68 12.93 6.13
C ASP A 415 -22.98 13.11 4.77
N ARG A 416 -22.40 12.05 4.18
CA ARG A 416 -21.91 12.08 2.78
C ARG A 416 -23.04 12.23 1.76
N HIS A 417 -24.24 11.73 2.09
CA HIS A 417 -25.41 11.88 1.24
C HIS A 417 -26.12 13.23 1.43
N ASN A 418 -26.13 13.78 2.65
CA ASN A 418 -26.78 15.08 2.94
C ASN A 418 -25.89 16.31 2.72
N SER A 419 -24.55 16.17 2.68
CA SER A 419 -23.67 17.28 2.31
C SER A 419 -23.76 17.65 0.81
N ASN A 420 -24.33 16.78 -0.01
CA ASN A 420 -24.63 17.05 -1.43
C ASN A 420 -26.01 17.71 -1.65
N SER A 421 -26.77 18.00 -0.60
CA SER A 421 -28.12 18.61 -0.69
C SER A 421 -28.29 19.92 0.09
N VAL A 422 -27.24 20.46 0.72
CA VAL A 422 -27.28 21.86 1.21
C VAL A 422 -26.88 22.80 0.08
N VAL A 423 -27.90 23.20 -0.65
CA VAL A 423 -27.89 24.27 -1.65
C VAL A 423 -27.26 25.54 -1.07
N CYS A 424 -26.39 26.12 -1.88
CA CYS A 424 -25.84 27.46 -1.77
C CYS A 424 -26.93 28.50 -1.45
N VAL A 425 -26.90 29.07 -0.26
CA VAL A 425 -27.40 30.43 -0.03
C VAL A 425 -26.55 31.07 1.07
N ILE A 426 -25.40 31.66 0.70
CA ILE A 426 -24.96 32.95 1.29
C ILE A 426 -24.30 33.76 0.19
N ASN A 427 -24.84 34.96 0.04
CA ASN A 427 -24.60 35.99 -0.95
C ASN A 427 -23.14 36.41 -1.10
N SER A 428 -22.85 36.79 -2.35
CA SER A 428 -22.01 37.92 -2.78
C SER A 428 -21.63 38.94 -1.71
N GLY A 429 -20.34 39.22 -1.60
CA GLY A 429 -19.86 40.43 -0.93
C GLY A 429 -18.36 40.45 -0.66
N SER A 430 -17.63 41.15 -1.54
CA SER A 430 -16.33 41.81 -1.34
C SER A 430 -15.10 40.97 -0.98
N GLU A 431 -14.21 40.91 -1.97
CA GLU A 431 -12.75 41.01 -1.90
C GLU A 431 -12.21 41.59 -0.58
N GLU A 432 -11.17 40.96 -0.01
CA GLU A 432 -9.93 41.68 0.35
C GLU A 432 -8.79 40.71 0.70
N THR A 433 -7.84 40.67 -0.22
CA THR A 433 -6.39 40.55 -0.06
C THR A 433 -5.85 40.66 1.37
N ILE A 434 -5.18 39.64 1.91
CA ILE A 434 -4.00 39.81 2.79
C ILE A 434 -3.00 38.67 2.57
N PHE A 435 -1.80 39.07 2.16
CA PHE A 435 -0.55 38.30 2.15
C PHE A 435 -0.17 37.78 3.54
N LEU A 436 0.16 36.48 3.64
CA LEU A 436 1.46 35.93 4.10
C LEU A 436 1.44 34.39 4.11
#